data_AF-A0A3A8Q2Q1-F1
#
_entry.id   AF-A0A3A8Q2Q1-F1
#
_cell.length_a   1.000
_cell.length_b   1.000
_cell.length_c   1.000
_cell.angle_alpha   90.00
_cell.angle_beta   90.00
_cell.angle_gamma   90.00
#
_symmetry.space_group_name_H-M   'P 1'
#
loop_
_entity.id
_entity.type
_entity.pdbx_description
1 polymer ?
#
loop_
_entity_poly.entity_id
_entity_poly.type
_entity_poly.pdbx_seq_one_letter_code
_entity_poly.pdbx_strand_id
1 'polypeptide(L)'
;MTTQTWQQQKTALVTGGSRGIGAAVAERLARDGFHVLVNYAGNHDAARAVVRRIEAAGGRALSFQADVADPTAFPRMFDAAAEAFGGVAPGPTATALFFDGKSPELVERMAKLNPLERLGTPEDIAASVAFLAGPEGGWINGQVLRANGGMV
;
A
#
# COMPACT_ATOMS: atom_id res chain seq x y z
N MET A 1 28.14 17.16 8.53
CA MET A 1 27.23 16.01 8.39
C MET A 1 26.04 16.47 7.57
N THR A 2 25.99 16.10 6.29
CA THR A 2 24.85 16.38 5.43
C THR A 2 23.67 15.56 5.93
N THR A 3 22.61 16.23 6.39
CA THR A 3 21.30 15.63 6.61
C THR A 3 20.83 15.10 5.25
N GLN A 4 21.07 13.81 5.02
CA GLN A 4 20.55 13.11 3.86
C GLN A 4 19.04 13.14 3.98
N THR A 5 18.42 14.04 3.22
CA THR A 5 16.97 14.17 3.17
C THR A 5 16.45 12.83 2.68
N TRP A 6 15.69 12.12 3.52
CA TRP A 6 14.97 10.92 3.12
C TRP A 6 14.06 11.31 1.97
N GLN A 7 14.51 11.12 0.73
CA GLN A 7 13.66 11.27 -0.44
C GLN A 7 12.60 10.19 -0.29
N GLN A 8 11.37 10.57 0.08
CA GLN A 8 10.24 9.64 0.16
C GLN A 8 10.07 9.00 -1.22
N GLN A 9 10.60 7.80 -1.40
CA GLN A 9 10.36 7.02 -2.60
C GLN A 9 8.89 6.66 -2.62
N LYS A 10 8.20 7.08 -3.69
CA LYS A 10 6.75 6.93 -3.83
C LYS A 10 6.43 5.62 -4.54
N THR A 11 5.25 5.08 -4.27
CA THR A 11 4.74 3.88 -4.94
C THR A 11 3.73 4.27 -6.02
N ALA A 12 3.82 3.64 -7.18
CA ALA A 12 2.86 3.76 -8.28
C ALA A 12 2.22 2.41 -8.58
N LEU A 13 0.90 2.39 -8.73
CA LEU A 13 0.13 1.25 -9.22
C LEU A 13 -0.23 1.47 -10.69
N VAL A 14 0.13 0.53 -11.55
CA VAL A 14 -0.15 0.61 -13.00
C VAL A 14 -1.03 -0.56 -13.41
N THR A 15 -2.30 -0.28 -13.71
CA THR A 15 -3.23 -1.27 -14.27
C THR A 15 -2.92 -1.55 -15.72
N GLY A 16 -3.15 -2.79 -16.17
CA GLY A 16 -2.77 -3.22 -17.51
C GLY A 16 -1.27 -3.09 -17.80
N GLY A 17 -0.42 -3.09 -16.75
CA GLY A 17 1.00 -2.80 -16.83
C GLY A 17 1.85 -3.87 -17.52
N SER A 18 1.27 -5.02 -17.88
CA SER A 18 2.00 -6.15 -18.48
C SER A 18 2.52 -5.91 -19.91
N ARG A 19 1.96 -4.94 -20.66
CA ARG A 19 2.30 -4.71 -22.08
C ARG A 19 1.94 -3.31 -22.57
N GLY A 20 2.40 -2.99 -23.78
CA GLY A 20 2.01 -1.77 -24.50
C GLY A 20 2.26 -0.49 -23.69
N ILE A 21 1.26 0.39 -23.68
CA ILE A 21 1.33 1.68 -22.97
C ILE A 21 1.55 1.48 -21.47
N GLY A 22 0.83 0.54 -20.84
CA GLY A 22 0.96 0.28 -19.41
C GLY A 22 2.38 -0.14 -19.01
N ALA A 23 3.03 -1.01 -19.80
CA ALA A 23 4.42 -1.39 -19.58
C ALA A 23 5.38 -0.20 -19.72
N ALA A 24 5.21 0.62 -20.74
CA ALA A 24 6.05 1.81 -20.95
C ALA A 24 5.90 2.83 -19.81
N VAL A 25 4.68 3.01 -19.30
CA VAL A 25 4.40 3.85 -18.12
C VAL A 25 5.07 3.27 -16.88
N ALA A 26 4.94 1.97 -16.62
CA ALA A 26 5.56 1.31 -15.48
C ALA A 26 7.09 1.48 -15.49
N GLU A 27 7.74 1.23 -16.62
CA GLU A 27 9.19 1.40 -16.78
C GLU A 27 9.63 2.86 -16.67
N ARG A 28 8.82 3.81 -17.14
CA ARG A 28 9.10 5.24 -16.97
C ARG A 28 9.00 5.67 -15.52
N LEU A 29 7.93 5.30 -14.82
CA LEU A 29 7.75 5.65 -13.41
C LEU A 29 8.87 5.05 -12.54
N ALA A 30 9.29 3.82 -12.84
CA ALA A 30 10.43 3.21 -12.15
C ALA A 30 11.73 4.00 -12.36
N ARG A 31 12.01 4.45 -13.60
CA ARG A 31 13.17 5.33 -13.89
C ARG A 31 13.08 6.68 -13.17
N ASP A 32 11.88 7.17 -12.94
CA ASP A 32 11.63 8.41 -12.19
C ASP A 32 11.71 8.18 -10.66
N GLY A 33 12.08 6.97 -10.20
CA GLY A 33 12.36 6.65 -8.80
C GLY A 33 11.17 6.08 -8.02
N PHE A 34 10.07 5.73 -8.68
CA PHE A 34 8.93 5.08 -8.03
C PHE A 34 9.18 3.58 -7.81
N HIS A 35 8.65 3.04 -6.73
CA HIS A 35 8.34 1.62 -6.63
C HIS A 35 7.08 1.34 -7.45
N VAL A 36 7.07 0.28 -8.25
CA VAL A 36 5.96 0.06 -9.20
C VAL A 36 5.26 -1.28 -8.97
N LEU A 37 3.95 -1.24 -8.71
CA LEU A 37 3.10 -2.42 -8.80
C LEU A 37 2.53 -2.52 -10.23
N VAL A 38 2.91 -3.57 -10.95
CA VAL A 38 2.47 -3.92 -12.30
C VAL A 38 1.25 -4.83 -12.20
N ASN A 39 0.05 -4.26 -12.34
CA ASN A 39 -1.17 -5.05 -12.38
C ASN A 39 -1.41 -5.68 -13.76
N TYR A 40 -1.95 -6.90 -13.77
CA TYR A 40 -2.38 -7.61 -14.97
C TYR A 40 -3.58 -8.51 -14.67
N ALA A 41 -4.37 -8.84 -15.71
CA ALA A 41 -5.52 -9.74 -15.58
C ALA A 41 -5.15 -11.22 -15.85
N GLY A 42 -4.48 -11.51 -16.98
CA GLY A 42 -4.27 -12.91 -17.42
C GLY A 42 -2.87 -13.29 -17.90
N ASN A 43 -2.06 -12.37 -18.42
CA ASN A 43 -0.72 -12.70 -18.95
C ASN A 43 0.38 -12.45 -17.90
N HIS A 44 0.55 -13.44 -17.02
CA HIS A 44 1.54 -13.43 -15.95
C HIS A 44 2.98 -13.26 -16.46
N ASP A 45 3.36 -13.95 -17.53
CA ASP A 45 4.74 -13.92 -18.03
C ASP A 45 5.13 -12.57 -18.62
N ALA A 46 4.19 -11.90 -19.29
CA ALA A 46 4.38 -10.53 -19.76
C ALA A 46 4.57 -9.56 -18.59
N ALA A 47 3.79 -9.68 -17.51
CA ALA A 47 3.96 -8.86 -16.31
C ALA A 47 5.32 -9.10 -15.64
N ARG A 48 5.76 -10.36 -15.50
CA ARG A 48 7.10 -10.69 -14.97
C ARG A 48 8.22 -10.16 -15.85
N ALA A 49 8.04 -10.14 -17.17
CA ALA A 49 9.03 -9.56 -18.07
C ALA A 49 9.20 -8.05 -17.82
N VAL A 50 8.12 -7.32 -17.55
CA VAL A 50 8.17 -5.89 -17.17
C VAL A 50 8.90 -5.70 -15.85
N VAL A 51 8.55 -6.47 -14.81
CA VAL A 51 9.22 -6.41 -13.51
C VAL A 51 10.72 -6.64 -13.65
N ARG A 52 11.14 -7.68 -14.36
CA ARG A 52 12.56 -7.97 -14.60
C ARG A 52 13.30 -6.83 -15.32
N ARG A 53 12.66 -6.17 -16.28
CA ARG A 53 13.26 -5.00 -16.96
C ARG A 53 13.43 -3.82 -16.02
N ILE A 54 12.46 -3.57 -15.14
CA ILE A 54 12.54 -2.53 -14.11
C ILE A 54 13.69 -2.84 -13.13
N GLU A 55 13.76 -4.06 -12.62
CA GLU A 55 14.80 -4.49 -11.68
C GLU A 55 16.20 -4.45 -12.31
N ALA A 56 16.34 -4.89 -13.57
CA ALA A 56 17.60 -4.81 -14.31
C ALA A 56 18.08 -3.35 -14.54
N ALA A 57 17.16 -2.38 -14.54
CA ALA A 57 17.46 -0.96 -14.61
C ALA A 57 17.72 -0.31 -13.23
N GLY A 58 17.75 -1.11 -12.15
CA GLY A 58 17.96 -0.64 -10.77
C GLY A 58 16.69 -0.12 -10.08
N GLY A 59 15.52 -0.26 -10.71
CA GLY A 59 14.23 0.05 -10.09
C GLY A 59 13.70 -1.07 -9.21
N ARG A 60 12.58 -0.83 -8.53
CA ARG A 60 11.90 -1.82 -7.68
C ARG A 60 10.47 -2.01 -8.18
N ALA A 61 10.06 -3.25 -8.42
CA ALA A 61 8.71 -3.54 -8.90
C ALA A 61 8.15 -4.87 -8.37
N LEU A 62 6.83 -4.98 -8.35
CA LEU A 62 6.06 -6.19 -8.04
C LEU A 62 5.02 -6.37 -9.14
N SER A 63 4.78 -7.59 -9.60
CA SER A 63 3.59 -7.89 -10.43
C SER A 63 2.46 -8.46 -9.57
N PHE A 64 1.22 -8.02 -9.79
CA PHE A 64 0.05 -8.51 -9.06
C PHE A 64 -1.12 -8.82 -10.00
N GLN A 65 -1.68 -10.02 -9.90
CA GLN A 65 -2.83 -10.40 -10.72
C GLN A 65 -4.13 -9.88 -10.10
N ALA A 66 -4.85 -9.05 -10.84
CA ALA A 66 -6.22 -8.68 -10.49
C ALA A 66 -7.00 -8.25 -11.72
N ASP A 67 -8.28 -8.64 -11.77
CA ASP A 67 -9.24 -8.05 -12.70
C ASP A 67 -9.75 -6.74 -12.12
N VAL A 68 -9.58 -5.63 -12.84
CA VAL A 68 -10.02 -4.30 -12.40
C VAL A 68 -11.55 -4.13 -12.47
N ALA A 69 -12.26 -5.07 -13.11
CA ALA A 69 -13.72 -5.13 -13.08
C ALA A 69 -14.27 -5.69 -11.75
N ASP A 70 -13.43 -6.36 -10.94
CA ASP A 70 -13.81 -6.84 -9.61
C ASP A 70 -13.70 -5.70 -8.58
N PRO A 71 -14.80 -5.31 -7.89
CA PRO A 71 -14.78 -4.20 -6.94
C PRO A 71 -13.89 -4.47 -5.72
N THR A 72 -13.52 -5.72 -5.45
CA THR A 72 -12.62 -6.09 -4.35
C THR A 72 -11.13 -6.05 -4.75
N ALA A 73 -10.83 -5.91 -6.05
CA ALA A 73 -9.47 -5.98 -6.56
C ALA A 73 -8.60 -4.80 -6.09
N PHE A 74 -9.15 -3.59 -6.06
CA PHE A 74 -8.41 -2.39 -5.70
C PHE A 74 -7.83 -2.44 -4.28
N PRO A 75 -8.63 -2.71 -3.22
CA PRO A 75 -8.11 -2.89 -1.87
C PRO A 75 -6.92 -3.87 -1.82
N ARG A 76 -7.05 -5.05 -2.43
CA ARG A 76 -5.97 -6.06 -2.44
C ARG A 76 -4.71 -5.60 -3.16
N MET A 77 -4.83 -4.81 -4.22
CA MET A 77 -3.67 -4.27 -4.93
C MET A 77 -2.94 -3.22 -4.07
N PHE A 78 -3.67 -2.38 -3.34
CA PHE A 78 -3.06 -1.43 -2.40
C PHE A 78 -2.39 -2.16 -1.24
N ASP A 79 -3.03 -3.19 -0.69
CA ASP A 79 -2.45 -4.02 0.37
C ASP A 79 -1.15 -4.69 -0.10
N ALA A 80 -1.14 -5.29 -1.30
CA ALA A 80 0.05 -5.91 -1.87
C ALA A 80 1.18 -4.90 -2.14
N ALA A 81 0.84 -3.69 -2.59
CA ALA A 81 1.81 -2.62 -2.76
C ALA A 81 2.41 -2.18 -1.42
N ALA A 82 1.59 -2.02 -0.39
CA ALA A 82 2.05 -1.70 0.95
C ALA A 82 2.94 -2.84 1.49
N GLU A 83 2.56 -4.09 1.33
CA GLU A 83 3.35 -5.26 1.76
C GLU A 83 4.74 -5.30 1.10
N ALA A 84 4.82 -5.04 -0.20
CA ALA A 84 6.09 -5.10 -0.91
C ALA A 84 7.01 -3.88 -0.70
N PHE A 85 6.41 -2.70 -0.47
CA PHE A 85 7.15 -1.44 -0.50
C PHE A 85 7.13 -0.66 0.82
N GLY A 86 6.38 -1.16 1.80
CA GLY A 86 6.14 -0.52 3.08
C GLY A 86 4.94 0.43 3.07
N GLY A 87 4.50 0.79 4.27
CA GLY A 87 3.37 1.70 4.49
C GLY A 87 2.79 1.57 5.89
N VAL A 88 1.78 2.39 6.18
CA VAL A 88 0.94 2.22 7.38
C VAL A 88 -0.32 1.47 6.96
N ALA A 89 -0.62 0.36 7.63
CA ALA A 89 -1.82 -0.45 7.42
C ALA A 89 -2.78 -0.29 8.61
N PRO A 90 -3.82 0.54 8.48
CA PRO A 90 -4.80 0.77 9.54
C PRO A 90 -5.72 -0.44 9.78
N GLY A 91 -6.13 -0.63 11.03
CA GLY A 91 -7.31 -1.44 11.36
C GLY A 91 -8.63 -0.66 11.18
N PRO A 92 -9.78 -1.23 11.60
CA PRO A 92 -11.06 -0.55 11.67
C PRO A 92 -10.95 0.82 12.35
N THR A 93 -11.23 1.86 11.57
CA THR A 93 -11.08 3.25 11.99
C THR A 93 -12.44 3.96 11.88
N ALA A 94 -12.79 4.71 12.92
CA ALA A 94 -14.04 5.46 13.07
C ALA A 94 -14.15 6.62 12.07
N THR A 95 -14.40 6.28 10.81
CA THR A 95 -14.66 7.23 9.71
C THR A 95 -16.14 7.21 9.33
N ALA A 96 -16.64 8.27 8.70
CA ALA A 96 -18.01 8.30 8.17
C ALA A 96 -18.29 7.10 7.25
N LEU A 97 -17.32 6.76 6.37
CA LEU A 97 -17.38 5.59 5.49
C LEU A 97 -17.44 4.27 6.28
N PHE A 98 -16.70 4.16 7.38
CA PHE A 98 -16.75 2.96 8.21
C PHE A 98 -18.14 2.76 8.83
N PHE A 99 -18.79 3.82 9.29
CA PHE A 99 -20.11 3.72 9.91
C PHE A 99 -21.25 3.50 8.91
N ASP A 100 -21.08 3.92 7.66
CA ASP A 100 -22.11 3.79 6.64
C ASP A 100 -22.57 2.33 6.46
N GLY A 101 -23.89 2.14 6.51
CA GLY A 101 -24.55 0.84 6.43
C GLY A 101 -24.32 -0.13 7.60
N LYS A 102 -23.68 0.28 8.72
CA LYS A 102 -23.44 -0.60 9.89
C LYS A 102 -24.34 -0.25 11.06
N SER A 103 -24.90 -1.27 11.70
CA SER A 103 -25.68 -1.09 12.93
C SER A 103 -24.77 -0.75 14.12
N PRO A 104 -25.26 -0.03 15.14
CA PRO A 104 -24.50 0.25 16.36
C PRO A 104 -23.96 -1.02 17.02
N GLU A 105 -24.72 -2.11 17.02
CA GLU A 105 -24.32 -3.39 17.62
C GLU A 105 -23.15 -4.03 16.85
N LEU A 106 -23.16 -3.95 15.51
CA LEU A 106 -22.06 -4.42 14.69
C LEU A 106 -20.78 -3.60 14.96
N VAL A 107 -20.93 -2.29 15.08
CA VAL A 107 -19.83 -1.37 15.39
C VAL A 107 -19.23 -1.69 16.77
N GLU A 108 -20.06 -1.85 17.79
CA GLU A 108 -19.60 -2.18 19.14
C GLU A 108 -18.92 -3.56 19.18
N ARG A 109 -19.48 -4.55 18.47
CA ARG A 109 -18.85 -5.87 18.34
C ARG A 109 -17.47 -5.75 17.70
N MET A 110 -17.33 -4.98 16.61
CA MET A 110 -16.06 -4.75 15.94
C MET A 110 -15.04 -4.03 16.85
N ALA A 111 -15.49 -3.06 17.66
CA ALA A 111 -14.64 -2.37 18.62
C ALA A 111 -14.06 -3.34 19.67
N LYS A 112 -14.85 -4.31 20.14
CA LYS A 112 -14.43 -5.33 21.11
C LYS A 112 -13.51 -6.42 20.55
N LEU A 113 -13.37 -6.54 19.22
CA LEU A 113 -12.40 -7.46 18.61
C LEU A 113 -10.96 -6.92 18.69
N ASN A 114 -10.80 -5.62 18.93
CA ASN A 114 -9.52 -4.98 19.16
C ASN A 114 -9.10 -5.19 20.62
N PRO A 115 -7.87 -5.66 20.93
CA PRO A 115 -7.37 -5.72 22.31
C PRO A 115 -7.41 -4.39 23.09
N LEU A 116 -7.41 -3.24 22.39
CA LEU A 116 -7.61 -1.92 22.98
C LEU A 116 -9.10 -1.55 23.18
N GLU A 117 -10.02 -2.45 22.83
CA GLU A 117 -11.48 -2.37 23.01
C GLU A 117 -12.14 -1.09 22.45
N ARG A 118 -11.54 -0.54 21.39
CA ARG A 118 -12.08 0.62 20.66
C ARG A 118 -11.74 0.53 19.18
N LEU A 119 -12.50 1.25 18.36
CA LEU A 119 -12.03 1.56 17.01
C LEU A 119 -10.83 2.52 17.07
N GLY A 120 -9.94 2.44 16.09
CA GLY A 120 -8.98 3.51 15.85
C GLY A 120 -9.72 4.81 15.47
N THR A 121 -9.13 5.96 15.77
CA THR A 121 -9.56 7.25 15.21
C THR A 121 -8.69 7.62 14.02
N PRO A 122 -9.16 8.51 13.11
CA PRO A 122 -8.30 9.06 12.07
C PRO A 122 -7.00 9.65 12.61
N GLU A 123 -7.02 10.25 13.81
CA GLU A 123 -5.87 10.85 14.47
C GLU A 123 -4.85 9.80 14.95
N ASP A 124 -5.29 8.61 15.41
CA ASP A 124 -4.38 7.50 15.76
C ASP A 124 -3.53 7.08 14.53
N ILE A 125 -4.17 7.01 13.36
CA ILE A 125 -3.52 6.66 12.11
C ILE A 125 -2.62 7.80 11.64
N ALA A 126 -3.10 9.04 11.69
CA ALA A 126 -2.32 10.21 11.34
C ALA A 126 -1.05 10.34 12.19
N ALA A 127 -1.12 10.07 13.50
CA ALA A 127 0.04 10.04 14.39
C ALA A 127 1.05 8.96 14.00
N SER A 128 0.57 7.78 13.61
CA SER A 128 1.43 6.69 13.13
C SER A 128 2.16 7.05 11.82
N VAL A 129 1.46 7.71 10.89
CA VAL A 129 2.05 8.24 9.65
C VAL A 129 3.03 9.36 9.95
N ALA A 130 2.70 10.29 10.85
CA ALA A 130 3.57 11.39 11.23
C ALA A 130 4.87 10.90 11.89
N PHE A 131 4.80 9.87 12.74
CA PHE A 131 5.97 9.20 13.30
C PHE A 131 6.86 8.59 12.20
N LEU A 132 6.25 7.83 11.28
CA LEU A 132 7.00 7.19 10.18
C LEU A 132 7.62 8.21 9.21
N ALA A 133 6.93 9.32 8.96
CA ALA A 133 7.42 10.40 8.10
C ALA A 133 8.39 11.38 8.80
N GLY A 134 8.42 11.36 10.14
CA GLY A 134 9.27 12.19 10.98
C GLY A 134 10.71 11.68 11.11
N PRO A 135 11.61 12.45 11.74
CA PRO A 135 13.00 12.04 11.94
C PRO A 135 13.14 10.75 12.77
N GLU A 136 12.20 10.48 13.67
CA GLU A 136 12.17 9.27 14.50
C GLU A 136 11.93 8.00 13.69
N GLY A 137 11.22 8.11 12.56
CA GLY A 137 10.98 7.02 11.62
C GLY A 137 12.18 6.69 10.71
N GLY A 138 13.27 7.46 10.77
CA GLY A 138 14.37 7.38 9.80
C GLY A 138 15.07 6.01 9.69
N TRP A 139 14.95 5.13 10.69
CA TRP A 139 15.52 3.78 10.62
C TRP A 139 14.51 2.70 10.20
N ILE A 140 13.25 3.06 9.97
CA ILE A 140 12.16 2.14 9.60
C ILE A 140 11.94 2.26 8.09
N ASN A 141 12.38 1.27 7.33
CA ASN A 141 12.22 1.23 5.88
C ASN A 141 11.80 -0.15 5.37
N GLY A 142 10.98 -0.18 4.32
CA GLY A 142 10.46 -1.40 3.70
C GLY A 142 9.55 -2.23 4.61
N GLN A 143 8.94 -1.61 5.63
CA GLN A 143 8.04 -2.28 6.58
C GLN A 143 6.60 -1.86 6.36
N VAL A 144 5.67 -2.79 6.58
CA VAL A 144 4.26 -2.46 6.82
C VAL A 144 4.03 -2.31 8.31
N LEU A 145 3.80 -1.08 8.76
CA LEU A 145 3.41 -0.79 10.13
C LEU A 145 1.91 -0.99 10.29
N ARG A 146 1.51 -2.04 11.00
CA ARG A 146 0.11 -2.31 11.32
C ARG A 146 -0.34 -1.43 12.49
N ALA A 147 -1.07 -0.35 12.19
CA ALA A 147 -1.69 0.54 13.18
C ALA A 147 -3.15 0.11 13.42
N ASN A 148 -3.33 -0.98 14.15
CA ASN A 148 -4.61 -1.70 14.20
C ASN A 148 -5.06 -2.11 15.61
N GLY A 149 -4.45 -1.54 16.65
CA GLY A 149 -4.77 -1.83 18.05
C GLY A 149 -4.39 -3.24 18.52
N GLY A 150 -3.61 -3.99 17.76
CA GLY A 150 -3.17 -5.34 18.14
C GLY A 150 -4.07 -6.46 17.62
N MET A 151 -4.96 -6.17 16.66
CA MET A 151 -5.58 -7.23 15.87
C MET A 151 -4.49 -7.93 15.03
N VAL A 152 -4.42 -9.27 15.06
CA VAL A 152 -3.41 -10.07 14.35
C VAL A 152 -4.02 -10.82 13.18
#